data_AF-A0ABD2KLY5-F1
#
_entry.id   AF-A0ABD2KLY5-F1
#
_cell.length_a   1.000
_cell.length_b   1.000
_cell.length_c   1.000
_cell.angle_alpha   90.00
_cell.angle_beta   90.00
_cell.angle_gamma   90.00
#
_symmetry.space_group_name_H-M   'P 1'
#
loop_
_entity.id
_entity.type
_entity.pdbx_description
1 polymer ?
#
loop_
_entity_poly.entity_id
_entity_poly.type
_entity_poly.pdbx_seq_one_letter_code
_entity_poly.pdbx_strand_id
1 'polypeptide(L)'
;METFVLCSPPIKLEPFMLSYLGSTFNCWHVAVAQLERLAKDIRFSVADPILLNTSEPASEKLEVLDCLAKLYRQLDEMDQFSALWKRRSYFDKTAKCFPLFQQGEFVRAREMAEKLVAQLNDRLSKTLSSDAISGLSTALQTEQRAWEECWTSSCVQLNDWASLDHFAKSEEISDAALAMESAWHLHDWNQLKDRFAQVDAISSPQTAVRSTMLQLMLNVTNFRLNKETIERQLIDLYRALITEWRRLPSIVSHVHINILNNSHLLHEISESANLLYSNLPLLTNWSGNSNNGSPASTNSNHSLNNAVKHLMKTWRNRPLTTVDRNSAWSDLFNWRLQFFTSLLRFYDNASAAVPAGVDQQSFAAAVSPPATSTATISVPLHAITQCHLLQARAFRRSNQLDMAQNELNKINATVLIYPIDAQQKLDEQVKCLLKRASGDVSSTTKKLKAQDAILEALETIEGTSFQYMKRDQIARLMTKTRRVQHEHSAAAVSHHPSMAMA
;
A
#
# COMPACT_ATOMS: atom_id res chain seq x y z
N MET A 1 12.43 -15.20 -33.23
CA MET A 1 11.08 -14.60 -33.28
C MET A 1 10.98 -13.57 -34.39
N GLU A 2 11.81 -12.52 -34.39
CA GLU A 2 11.82 -11.52 -35.48
C GLU A 2 12.01 -12.14 -36.87
N THR A 3 12.92 -13.09 -37.01
CA THR A 3 13.14 -13.82 -38.27
C THR A 3 11.89 -14.58 -38.74
N PHE A 4 11.12 -15.20 -37.84
CA PHE A 4 9.88 -15.90 -38.19
C PHE A 4 8.78 -14.95 -38.69
N VAL A 5 8.72 -13.74 -38.12
CA VAL A 5 7.78 -12.69 -38.53
C VAL A 5 8.12 -12.16 -39.92
N LEU A 6 9.42 -12.13 -40.28
CA LEU A 6 9.91 -11.64 -41.56
C LEU A 6 9.88 -12.68 -42.69
N CYS A 7 9.51 -13.94 -42.40
CA CYS A 7 9.40 -14.98 -43.42
C CYS A 7 8.29 -14.68 -44.44
N SER A 8 8.52 -15.07 -45.70
CA SER A 8 7.52 -15.05 -46.77
C SER A 8 7.37 -16.46 -47.35
N PRO A 9 6.21 -17.13 -47.21
CA PRO A 9 5.01 -16.69 -46.48
C PRO A 9 5.23 -16.61 -44.95
N PRO A 10 4.45 -15.79 -44.23
CA PRO A 10 4.58 -15.63 -42.79
C PRO A 10 4.21 -16.93 -42.08
N ILE A 11 5.05 -17.36 -41.13
CA ILE A 11 4.76 -18.52 -40.30
C ILE A 11 3.69 -18.14 -39.27
N LYS A 12 2.55 -18.84 -39.29
CA LYS A 12 1.47 -18.63 -38.32
C LYS A 12 1.87 -19.26 -36.99
N LEU A 13 1.92 -18.42 -35.96
CA LEU A 13 2.13 -18.84 -34.58
C LEU A 13 0.82 -18.62 -33.82
N GLU A 14 0.42 -19.61 -33.03
CA GLU A 14 -0.77 -19.51 -32.18
C GLU A 14 -0.63 -18.39 -31.13
N PRO A 15 -1.72 -17.70 -30.76
CA PRO A 15 -1.69 -16.54 -29.85
C PRO A 15 -1.06 -16.86 -28.49
N PHE A 16 -1.38 -18.03 -27.92
CA PHE A 16 -0.79 -18.49 -26.66
C PHE A 16 0.73 -18.64 -26.76
N MET A 17 1.24 -19.18 -27.87
CA MET A 17 2.68 -19.32 -28.10
C MET A 17 3.37 -17.95 -28.20
N LEU A 18 2.73 -16.97 -28.86
CA LEU A 18 3.24 -15.60 -28.92
C LEU A 18 3.35 -14.97 -27.52
N SER A 19 2.32 -15.11 -26.67
CA SER A 19 2.35 -14.61 -25.29
C SER A 19 3.45 -15.30 -24.46
N TYR A 20 3.57 -16.62 -24.57
CA TYR A 20 4.60 -17.38 -23.85
C TYR A 20 6.02 -16.99 -24.28
N LEU A 21 6.27 -16.90 -25.59
CA LEU A 21 7.57 -16.52 -26.14
C LEU A 21 7.94 -15.08 -25.75
N GLY A 22 6.97 -14.17 -25.81
CA GLY A 22 7.14 -12.78 -25.40
C GLY A 22 7.59 -12.65 -23.94
N SER A 23 6.85 -13.28 -23.03
CA SER A 23 7.06 -13.16 -21.59
C SER A 23 8.26 -13.96 -21.06
N THR A 24 8.61 -15.08 -21.68
CA THR A 24 9.67 -15.98 -21.19
C THR A 24 11.04 -15.64 -21.78
N PHE A 25 11.10 -15.24 -23.06
CA PHE A 25 12.34 -15.04 -23.81
C PHE A 25 12.62 -13.58 -24.17
N ASN A 26 12.06 -12.63 -23.42
CA ASN A 26 12.26 -11.18 -23.61
C ASN A 26 11.94 -10.70 -25.03
N CYS A 27 10.95 -11.31 -25.69
CA CYS A 27 10.49 -10.96 -27.03
C CYS A 27 9.22 -10.09 -26.99
N TRP A 28 9.08 -9.27 -25.94
CA TRP A 28 7.85 -8.55 -25.61
C TRP A 28 7.29 -7.72 -26.76
N HIS A 29 8.07 -6.81 -27.33
CA HIS A 29 7.61 -5.90 -28.37
C HIS A 29 7.21 -6.63 -29.66
N VAL A 30 7.95 -7.68 -30.02
CA VAL A 30 7.65 -8.50 -31.21
C VAL A 30 6.34 -9.27 -31.00
N ALA A 31 6.17 -9.89 -29.82
CA ALA A 31 4.95 -10.63 -29.49
C ALA A 31 3.72 -9.71 -29.43
N VAL A 32 3.83 -8.56 -28.76
CA VAL A 32 2.76 -7.56 -28.67
C VAL A 32 2.37 -7.05 -30.05
N ALA A 33 3.33 -6.64 -30.88
CA ALA A 33 3.05 -6.13 -32.22
C ALA A 33 2.35 -7.17 -33.11
N GLN A 34 2.71 -8.45 -32.99
CA GLN A 34 2.02 -9.51 -33.73
C GLN A 34 0.59 -9.73 -33.21
N LEU A 35 0.38 -9.76 -31.90
CA LEU A 35 -0.95 -9.91 -31.31
C LEU A 35 -1.84 -8.70 -31.62
N GLU A 36 -1.31 -7.48 -31.60
CA GLU A 36 -2.04 -6.27 -32.03
C GLU A 36 -2.46 -6.34 -33.50
N ARG A 37 -1.59 -6.83 -34.38
CA ARG A 37 -1.89 -7.01 -35.80
C ARG A 37 -3.04 -8.01 -36.00
N LEU A 38 -3.05 -9.11 -35.25
CA LEU A 38 -4.15 -10.09 -35.26
C LEU A 38 -5.43 -9.50 -34.63
N ALA A 39 -5.30 -8.69 -33.60
CA ALA A 39 -6.42 -8.05 -32.88
C ALA A 39 -7.07 -6.88 -33.65
N LYS A 40 -6.41 -6.31 -34.66
CA LYS A 40 -6.85 -5.09 -35.35
C LYS A 40 -8.28 -5.19 -35.89
N ASP A 41 -8.59 -6.33 -36.52
CA ASP A 41 -9.86 -6.58 -37.20
C ASP A 41 -10.91 -7.22 -36.28
N ILE A 42 -10.55 -7.50 -35.02
CA ILE A 42 -11.47 -8.06 -34.03
C ILE A 42 -12.27 -6.92 -33.38
N ARG A 43 -13.59 -6.98 -33.53
CA ARG A 43 -14.57 -6.18 -32.79
C ARG A 43 -15.72 -7.07 -32.38
N PHE A 44 -16.07 -7.04 -31.10
CA PHE A 44 -17.28 -7.68 -30.60
C PHE A 44 -18.40 -6.64 -30.58
N SER A 45 -19.53 -6.95 -31.20
CA SER A 45 -20.73 -6.12 -31.10
C SER A 45 -21.45 -6.48 -29.81
N VAL A 46 -21.79 -5.47 -29.00
CA VAL A 46 -22.51 -5.59 -27.71
C VAL A 46 -23.91 -6.23 -27.88
N ALA A 47 -24.37 -6.42 -29.13
CA ALA A 47 -25.73 -6.82 -29.46
C ALA A 47 -25.92 -8.29 -29.88
N ASP A 48 -24.93 -9.19 -29.75
CA ASP A 48 -25.16 -10.60 -30.08
C ASP A 48 -25.84 -11.36 -28.92
N PRO A 49 -27.06 -11.89 -29.09
CA PRO A 49 -27.82 -12.61 -28.04
C PRO A 49 -27.27 -14.00 -27.70
N ILE A 50 -26.01 -14.29 -28.03
CA ILE A 50 -25.39 -15.63 -27.90
C ILE A 50 -24.51 -15.69 -26.65
N LEU A 51 -24.98 -15.12 -25.54
CA LEU A 51 -24.29 -15.14 -24.24
C LEU A 51 -24.13 -16.54 -23.62
N LEU A 52 -24.54 -17.60 -24.32
CA LEU A 52 -24.60 -18.98 -23.83
C LEU A 52 -24.05 -20.02 -24.81
N ASN A 53 -23.54 -19.64 -26.00
CA ASN A 53 -23.01 -20.64 -26.95
C ASN A 53 -21.94 -20.01 -27.85
N THR A 54 -20.74 -19.82 -27.34
CA THR A 54 -19.62 -19.33 -28.14
C THR A 54 -19.24 -20.38 -29.19
N SER A 55 -19.64 -20.15 -30.45
CA SER A 55 -19.10 -20.92 -31.59
C SER A 55 -17.57 -20.84 -31.59
N GLU A 56 -16.88 -21.93 -31.94
CA GLU A 56 -15.40 -22.02 -32.04
C GLU A 56 -14.69 -20.77 -32.61
N PRO A 57 -15.14 -20.11 -33.71
CA PRO A 57 -14.43 -18.94 -34.27
C PRO A 57 -14.49 -17.66 -33.40
N ALA A 58 -15.42 -17.58 -32.44
CA ALA A 58 -15.45 -16.49 -31.47
C ALA A 58 -14.42 -16.73 -30.34
N SER A 59 -14.15 -18.00 -30.03
CA SER A 59 -13.18 -18.41 -28.99
C SER A 59 -11.75 -18.06 -29.39
N GLU A 60 -11.34 -18.33 -30.64
CA GLU A 60 -9.99 -18.00 -31.14
C GLU A 60 -9.73 -16.48 -31.12
N LYS A 61 -10.73 -15.69 -31.50
CA LYS A 61 -10.62 -14.21 -31.49
C LYS A 61 -10.51 -13.65 -30.07
N LEU A 62 -11.23 -14.24 -29.11
CA LEU A 62 -11.13 -13.87 -27.70
C LEU A 62 -9.77 -14.24 -27.12
N GLU A 63 -9.25 -15.41 -27.49
CA GLU A 63 -7.92 -15.87 -27.04
C GLU A 63 -6.82 -14.90 -27.43
N VAL A 64 -6.86 -14.33 -28.64
CA VAL A 64 -5.93 -13.27 -29.07
C VAL A 64 -6.00 -12.06 -28.12
N LEU A 65 -7.22 -11.60 -27.80
CA LEU A 65 -7.41 -10.45 -26.91
C LEU A 65 -7.02 -10.78 -25.47
N ASP A 66 -7.22 -12.00 -25.00
CA ASP A 66 -6.80 -12.45 -23.66
C ASP A 66 -5.27 -12.52 -23.55
N CYS A 67 -4.60 -13.06 -24.56
CA CYS A 67 -3.15 -13.08 -24.65
C CYS A 67 -2.57 -11.66 -24.65
N LEU A 68 -3.19 -10.74 -25.41
CA LEU A 68 -2.78 -9.34 -25.45
C LEU A 68 -3.04 -8.63 -24.11
N ALA A 69 -4.20 -8.85 -23.48
CA ALA A 69 -4.52 -8.31 -22.16
C ALA A 69 -3.51 -8.78 -21.10
N LYS A 70 -3.13 -10.06 -21.14
CA LYS A 70 -2.11 -10.64 -20.26
C LYS A 70 -0.75 -9.97 -20.43
N LEU A 71 -0.31 -9.76 -21.67
CA LEU A 71 0.98 -9.08 -21.92
C LEU A 71 0.96 -7.62 -21.45
N TYR A 72 -0.11 -6.86 -21.73
CA TYR A 72 -0.22 -5.49 -21.23
C TYR A 72 -0.22 -5.42 -19.70
N ARG A 73 -0.92 -6.36 -19.05
CA ARG A 73 -0.91 -6.46 -17.58
C ARG A 73 0.47 -6.79 -17.03
N GLN A 74 1.22 -7.70 -17.67
CA GLN A 74 2.59 -8.04 -17.27
C GLN A 74 3.59 -6.88 -17.49
N LEU A 75 3.38 -6.07 -18.53
CA LEU A 75 4.19 -4.88 -18.81
C LEU A 75 3.73 -3.64 -18.04
N ASP A 76 2.65 -3.75 -17.24
CA ASP A 76 2.06 -2.66 -16.47
C ASP A 76 1.56 -1.49 -17.35
N GLU A 77 1.14 -1.81 -18.59
CA GLU A 77 0.61 -0.86 -19.59
C GLU A 77 -0.92 -0.72 -19.45
N MET A 78 -1.34 -0.12 -18.33
CA MET A 78 -2.76 -0.04 -17.93
C MET A 78 -3.63 0.72 -18.92
N ASP A 79 -3.06 1.70 -19.63
CA ASP A 79 -3.75 2.50 -20.64
C ASP A 79 -4.22 1.61 -21.81
N GLN A 80 -3.32 0.78 -22.33
CA GLN A 80 -3.62 -0.15 -23.42
C GLN A 80 -4.55 -1.27 -22.96
N PHE A 81 -4.36 -1.75 -21.73
CA PHE A 81 -5.28 -2.70 -21.11
C PHE A 81 -6.71 -2.14 -21.03
N SER A 82 -6.88 -0.89 -20.58
CA SER A 82 -8.20 -0.24 -20.50
C SER A 82 -8.83 -0.05 -21.88
N ALA A 83 -8.04 0.29 -22.90
CA ALA A 83 -8.50 0.47 -24.27
C ALA A 83 -8.96 -0.85 -24.89
N LEU A 84 -8.27 -1.95 -24.58
CA LEU A 84 -8.65 -3.29 -24.99
C LEU A 84 -10.00 -3.71 -24.39
N TRP A 85 -10.22 -3.43 -23.10
CA TRP A 85 -11.50 -3.71 -22.45
C TRP A 85 -12.67 -2.92 -23.03
N LYS A 86 -12.47 -1.67 -23.46
CA LYS A 86 -13.51 -0.91 -24.18
C LYS A 86 -13.93 -1.54 -25.51
N ARG A 87 -13.06 -2.33 -26.15
CA ARG A 87 -13.34 -2.98 -27.45
C ARG A 87 -13.91 -4.39 -27.32
N ARG A 88 -13.71 -5.04 -26.18
CA ARG A 88 -14.04 -6.46 -25.94
C ARG A 88 -15.11 -6.68 -24.87
N SER A 89 -15.43 -5.66 -24.06
CA SER A 89 -16.39 -5.79 -22.95
C SER A 89 -17.77 -6.18 -23.45
N TYR A 90 -18.40 -7.13 -22.77
CA TYR A 90 -19.80 -7.48 -23.04
C TYR A 90 -20.75 -6.51 -22.34
N PHE A 91 -20.38 -6.03 -21.15
CA PHE A 91 -21.18 -5.03 -20.43
C PHE A 91 -20.65 -3.62 -20.69
N ASP A 92 -21.53 -2.72 -21.13
CA ASP A 92 -21.20 -1.29 -21.32
C ASP A 92 -20.60 -0.63 -20.07
N LYS A 93 -21.00 -1.11 -18.89
CA LYS A 93 -20.47 -0.63 -17.61
C LYS A 93 -19.04 -1.11 -17.36
N THR A 94 -18.62 -2.27 -17.87
CA THR A 94 -17.23 -2.75 -17.78
C THR A 94 -16.28 -1.80 -18.50
N ALA A 95 -16.66 -1.29 -19.68
CA ALA A 95 -15.89 -0.31 -20.42
C ALA A 95 -15.65 1.00 -19.64
N LYS A 96 -16.48 1.30 -18.64
CA LYS A 96 -16.34 2.47 -17.74
C LYS A 96 -15.57 2.16 -16.46
N CYS A 97 -15.50 0.90 -16.03
CA CYS A 97 -14.87 0.48 -14.78
C CYS A 97 -13.35 0.71 -14.78
N PHE A 98 -12.63 0.19 -15.78
CA PHE A 98 -11.16 0.29 -15.84
C PHE A 98 -10.63 1.72 -16.03
N PRO A 99 -11.26 2.60 -16.82
CA PRO A 99 -10.86 4.00 -16.89
C PRO A 99 -10.99 4.75 -15.57
N LEU A 100 -11.99 4.45 -14.74
CA LEU A 100 -12.12 5.04 -13.40
C LEU A 100 -10.95 4.63 -12.50
N PHE A 101 -10.54 3.36 -12.59
CA PHE A 101 -9.35 2.87 -11.89
C PHE A 101 -8.09 3.60 -12.34
N GLN A 102 -7.89 3.76 -13.65
CA GLN A 102 -6.73 4.47 -14.23
C GLN A 102 -6.68 5.95 -13.83
N GLN A 103 -7.83 6.61 -13.67
CA GLN A 103 -7.93 7.98 -13.17
C GLN A 103 -7.61 8.12 -11.67
N GLY A 104 -7.47 7.00 -10.94
CA GLY A 104 -7.23 7.00 -9.49
C GLY A 104 -8.50 7.14 -8.66
N GLU A 105 -9.69 7.06 -9.26
CA GLU A 105 -10.97 7.06 -8.54
C GLU A 105 -11.32 5.66 -8.00
N PHE A 106 -10.43 5.12 -7.14
CA PHE A 106 -10.52 3.73 -6.66
C PHE A 106 -11.84 3.39 -5.95
N VAL A 107 -12.43 4.34 -5.23
CA VAL A 107 -13.74 4.13 -4.55
C VAL A 107 -14.84 3.86 -5.58
N ARG A 108 -14.91 4.67 -6.64
CA ARG A 108 -15.93 4.50 -7.69
C ARG A 108 -15.68 3.25 -8.53
N ALA A 109 -14.41 2.93 -8.80
CA ALA A 109 -14.03 1.71 -9.49
C ALA A 109 -14.48 0.46 -8.70
N ARG A 110 -14.21 0.42 -7.38
CA ARG A 110 -14.66 -0.64 -6.48
C ARG A 110 -16.18 -0.83 -6.50
N GLU A 111 -16.93 0.25 -6.28
CA GLU A 111 -18.40 0.20 -6.29
C GLU A 111 -18.96 -0.25 -7.65
N MET A 112 -18.32 0.13 -8.75
CA MET A 112 -18.74 -0.26 -10.09
C MET A 112 -18.51 -1.76 -10.33
N ALA A 113 -17.37 -2.29 -9.89
CA ALA A 113 -17.07 -3.72 -9.96
C ALA A 113 -18.08 -4.55 -9.14
N GLU A 114 -18.39 -4.14 -7.90
CA GLU A 114 -19.40 -4.80 -7.05
C GLU A 114 -20.78 -4.83 -7.72
N LYS A 115 -21.20 -3.69 -8.28
CA LYS A 115 -22.48 -3.58 -9.01
C LYS A 115 -22.53 -4.47 -10.24
N LEU A 116 -21.40 -4.69 -10.92
CA LEU A 116 -21.30 -5.55 -12.10
C LEU A 116 -21.41 -7.02 -11.72
N VAL A 117 -20.67 -7.46 -10.69
CA VAL A 117 -20.77 -8.83 -10.15
C VAL A 117 -22.19 -9.13 -9.66
N ALA A 118 -22.81 -8.21 -8.92
CA ALA A 118 -24.19 -8.37 -8.45
C ALA A 118 -25.21 -8.46 -9.62
N GLN A 119 -25.03 -7.65 -10.66
CA GLN A 119 -25.87 -7.73 -11.88
C GLN A 119 -25.70 -9.05 -12.61
N LEU A 120 -24.48 -9.59 -12.68
CA LEU A 120 -24.21 -10.89 -13.28
C LEU A 120 -24.89 -12.00 -12.48
N ASN A 121 -24.75 -12.01 -11.15
CA ASN A 121 -25.36 -13.01 -10.27
C ASN A 121 -26.90 -12.97 -10.31
N ASP A 122 -27.51 -11.77 -10.32
CA ASP A 122 -28.95 -11.60 -10.48
C ASP A 122 -29.44 -12.11 -11.85
N ARG A 123 -28.68 -11.89 -12.93
CA ARG A 123 -29.00 -12.48 -14.23
C ARG A 123 -28.88 -14.00 -14.20
N LEU A 124 -27.78 -14.53 -13.66
CA LEU A 124 -27.50 -15.96 -13.59
C LEU A 124 -28.61 -16.72 -12.86
N SER A 125 -29.01 -16.22 -11.69
CA SER A 125 -30.10 -16.77 -10.86
C SER A 125 -31.48 -16.71 -11.51
N LYS A 126 -31.73 -15.74 -12.40
CA LYS A 126 -32.98 -15.64 -13.17
C LYS A 126 -33.01 -16.53 -14.41
N THR A 127 -31.84 -16.82 -15.00
CA THR A 127 -31.74 -17.53 -16.28
C THR A 127 -31.42 -19.02 -16.16
N LEU A 128 -30.82 -19.48 -15.07
CA LEU A 128 -30.29 -20.85 -14.96
C LEU A 128 -30.87 -21.57 -13.74
N SER A 129 -31.48 -22.73 -13.95
CA SER A 129 -31.70 -23.71 -12.89
C SER A 129 -30.35 -24.16 -12.31
N SER A 130 -30.30 -24.41 -11.00
CA SER A 130 -29.16 -24.87 -10.17
C SER A 130 -28.02 -25.62 -10.89
N ASP A 131 -28.32 -26.52 -11.83
CA ASP A 131 -27.34 -27.38 -12.50
C ASP A 131 -26.57 -26.74 -13.68
N ALA A 132 -26.97 -25.55 -14.14
CA ALA A 132 -26.41 -24.92 -15.34
C ALA A 132 -25.39 -23.79 -15.06
N ILE A 133 -25.00 -23.59 -13.79
CA ILE A 133 -23.93 -22.66 -13.37
C ILE A 133 -22.56 -23.08 -13.98
N SER A 134 -22.41 -24.38 -14.31
CA SER A 134 -21.27 -24.93 -15.07
C SER A 134 -21.22 -24.48 -16.54
N GLY A 135 -22.29 -23.87 -17.06
CA GLY A 135 -22.44 -23.44 -18.46
C GLY A 135 -22.02 -22.00 -18.75
N LEU A 136 -21.30 -21.32 -17.85
CA LEU A 136 -20.85 -19.95 -18.10
C LEU A 136 -19.77 -19.94 -19.18
N SER A 137 -20.01 -19.24 -20.30
CA SER A 137 -19.01 -19.11 -21.37
C SER A 137 -17.68 -18.60 -20.81
N THR A 138 -16.57 -19.18 -21.28
CA THR A 138 -15.21 -18.80 -20.88
C THR A 138 -14.97 -17.30 -20.98
N ALA A 139 -15.58 -16.64 -21.98
CA ALA A 139 -15.49 -15.20 -22.17
C ALA A 139 -16.05 -14.41 -20.97
N LEU A 140 -17.21 -14.82 -20.46
CA LEU A 140 -17.87 -14.17 -19.33
C LEU A 140 -17.13 -14.44 -18.02
N GLN A 141 -16.53 -15.63 -17.87
CA GLN A 141 -15.62 -15.92 -16.76
C GLN A 141 -14.38 -15.01 -16.78
N THR A 142 -13.81 -14.71 -17.96
CA THR A 142 -12.66 -13.79 -18.04
C THR A 142 -13.04 -12.37 -17.62
N GLU A 143 -14.23 -11.91 -17.98
CA GLU A 143 -14.71 -10.58 -17.61
C GLU A 143 -15.02 -10.48 -16.11
N GLN A 144 -15.63 -11.52 -15.54
CA GLN A 144 -15.84 -11.61 -14.09
C GLN A 144 -14.51 -11.55 -13.32
N ARG A 145 -13.52 -12.36 -13.70
CA ARG A 145 -12.18 -12.33 -13.07
C ARG A 145 -11.52 -10.96 -13.16
N ALA A 146 -11.73 -10.24 -14.26
CA ALA A 146 -11.19 -8.89 -14.42
C ALA A 146 -11.88 -7.86 -13.50
N TRP A 147 -13.18 -8.05 -13.19
CA TRP A 147 -13.87 -7.24 -12.18
C TRP A 147 -13.39 -7.53 -10.77
N GLU A 148 -13.22 -8.81 -10.42
CA GLU A 148 -12.66 -9.24 -9.13
C GLU A 148 -11.24 -8.69 -8.94
N GLU A 149 -10.43 -8.69 -9.99
CA GLU A 149 -9.10 -8.10 -9.98
C GLU A 149 -9.13 -6.57 -9.82
N CYS A 150 -10.03 -5.88 -10.53
CA CYS A 150 -10.22 -4.44 -10.39
C CYS A 150 -10.65 -4.09 -8.95
N TRP A 151 -11.53 -4.90 -8.37
CA TRP A 151 -11.99 -4.76 -7.00
C TRP A 151 -10.85 -4.96 -5.99
N THR A 152 -10.12 -6.08 -6.08
CA THR A 152 -8.99 -6.38 -5.20
C THR A 152 -7.90 -5.30 -5.30
N SER A 153 -7.52 -4.92 -6.53
CA SER A 153 -6.53 -3.85 -6.76
C SER A 153 -6.99 -2.50 -6.21
N SER A 154 -8.28 -2.18 -6.31
CA SER A 154 -8.85 -0.96 -5.73
C SER A 154 -8.79 -0.99 -4.21
N CYS A 155 -9.14 -2.11 -3.58
CA CYS A 155 -9.04 -2.29 -2.13
C CYS A 155 -7.59 -2.15 -1.63
N VAL A 156 -6.62 -2.71 -2.36
CA VAL A 156 -5.18 -2.54 -2.07
C VAL A 156 -4.78 -1.06 -2.11
N GLN A 157 -5.19 -0.32 -3.16
CA GLN A 157 -4.89 1.12 -3.25
C GLN A 157 -5.63 1.98 -2.21
N LEU A 158 -6.78 1.51 -1.72
CA LEU A 158 -7.57 2.10 -0.63
C LEU A 158 -7.13 1.62 0.76
N ASN A 159 -6.12 0.77 0.87
CA ASN A 159 -5.64 0.22 2.14
C ASN A 159 -6.75 -0.51 2.95
N ASP A 160 -7.75 -1.07 2.28
CA ASP A 160 -8.91 -1.76 2.89
C ASP A 160 -8.65 -3.27 2.99
N TRP A 161 -7.67 -3.61 3.83
CA TRP A 161 -7.20 -4.99 4.01
C TRP A 161 -8.18 -5.89 4.78
N ALA A 162 -9.11 -5.30 5.54
CA ALA A 162 -10.14 -6.07 6.26
C ALA A 162 -11.13 -6.71 5.28
N SER A 163 -11.57 -5.97 4.25
CA SER A 163 -12.40 -6.54 3.19
C SER A 163 -11.66 -7.59 2.36
N LEU A 164 -10.37 -7.38 2.11
CA LEU A 164 -9.53 -8.36 1.39
C LEU A 164 -9.34 -9.66 2.18
N ASP A 165 -9.15 -9.59 3.50
CA ASP A 165 -9.04 -10.77 4.36
C ASP A 165 -10.34 -11.59 4.36
N HIS A 166 -11.50 -10.93 4.44
CA HIS A 166 -12.80 -11.61 4.32
C HIS A 166 -12.97 -12.27 2.94
N PHE A 167 -12.61 -11.56 1.88
CA PHE A 167 -12.67 -12.08 0.51
C PHE A 167 -11.75 -13.29 0.31
N ALA A 168 -10.51 -13.22 0.81
CA ALA A 168 -9.55 -14.31 0.70
C ALA A 168 -9.95 -15.57 1.49
N LYS A 169 -10.73 -15.41 2.57
CA LYS A 169 -11.28 -16.51 3.38
C LYS A 169 -12.56 -17.11 2.83
N SER A 170 -13.17 -16.53 1.80
CA SER A 170 -14.39 -17.06 1.21
C SER A 170 -14.18 -18.44 0.57
N GLU A 171 -15.14 -19.35 0.76
CA GLU A 171 -15.04 -20.75 0.29
C GLU A 171 -14.94 -20.87 -1.24
N GLU A 172 -15.47 -19.89 -1.97
CA GLU A 172 -15.52 -19.89 -3.44
C GLU A 172 -14.16 -19.57 -4.10
N ILE A 173 -13.27 -18.86 -3.40
CA ILE A 173 -12.03 -18.32 -3.97
C ILE A 173 -10.79 -18.90 -3.28
N SER A 174 -10.78 -18.91 -1.94
CA SER A 174 -9.68 -19.40 -1.09
C SER A 174 -8.28 -19.04 -1.63
N ASP A 175 -7.96 -17.74 -1.67
CA ASP A 175 -6.66 -17.26 -2.14
C ASP A 175 -5.66 -17.13 -0.97
N ALA A 176 -4.78 -18.12 -0.85
CA ALA A 176 -3.75 -18.15 0.19
C ALA A 176 -2.75 -16.99 0.09
N ALA A 177 -2.44 -16.50 -1.12
CA ALA A 177 -1.49 -15.41 -1.33
C ALA A 177 -2.08 -14.07 -0.87
N LEU A 178 -3.34 -13.81 -1.23
CA LEU A 178 -4.06 -12.61 -0.78
C LEU A 178 -4.32 -12.62 0.73
N ALA A 179 -4.62 -13.79 1.31
CA ALA A 179 -4.78 -13.95 2.75
C ALA A 179 -3.48 -13.64 3.51
N MET A 180 -2.32 -14.04 2.96
CA MET A 180 -1.01 -13.73 3.52
C MET A 180 -0.71 -12.22 3.51
N GLU A 181 -0.93 -11.55 2.38
CA GLU A 181 -0.77 -10.09 2.29
C GLU A 181 -1.70 -9.36 3.26
N SER A 182 -2.97 -9.77 3.33
CA SER A 182 -3.95 -9.15 4.22
C SER A 182 -3.55 -9.31 5.69
N ALA A 183 -3.09 -10.50 6.11
CA ALA A 183 -2.59 -10.73 7.47
C ALA A 183 -1.38 -9.86 7.81
N TRP A 184 -0.46 -9.65 6.85
CA TRP A 184 0.68 -8.75 7.01
C TRP A 184 0.23 -7.30 7.27
N HIS A 185 -0.66 -6.77 6.44
CA HIS A 185 -1.13 -5.38 6.59
C HIS A 185 -2.03 -5.15 7.80
N LEU A 186 -2.75 -6.19 8.27
CA LEU A 186 -3.52 -6.18 9.52
C LEU A 186 -2.68 -6.45 10.77
N HIS A 187 -1.39 -6.77 10.60
CA HIS A 187 -0.45 -7.07 11.67
C HIS A 187 -0.81 -8.33 12.50
N ASP A 188 -1.51 -9.29 11.88
CA ASP A 188 -1.80 -10.60 12.48
C ASP A 188 -0.69 -11.61 12.13
N TRP A 189 0.30 -11.66 13.01
CA TRP A 189 1.47 -12.54 12.86
C TRP A 189 1.17 -14.01 13.06
N ASN A 190 0.08 -14.36 13.77
CA ASN A 190 -0.28 -15.76 13.99
C ASN A 190 -0.90 -16.32 12.72
N GLN A 191 -1.88 -15.58 12.16
CA GLN A 191 -2.46 -15.91 10.87
C GLN A 191 -1.37 -15.96 9.78
N LEU A 192 -0.42 -15.03 9.78
CA LEU A 192 0.66 -15.01 8.78
C LEU A 192 1.52 -16.29 8.81
N LYS A 193 1.89 -16.79 9.99
CA LYS A 193 2.72 -17.99 10.15
C LYS A 193 2.06 -19.24 9.58
N ASP A 194 0.76 -19.40 9.83
CA ASP A 194 0.01 -20.57 9.36
C ASP A 194 -0.13 -20.57 7.83
N ARG A 195 -0.10 -19.39 7.21
CA ARG A 195 -0.25 -19.23 5.75
C ARG A 195 1.04 -19.46 4.96
N PHE A 196 2.22 -19.29 5.56
CA PHE A 196 3.48 -19.54 4.84
C PHE A 196 3.57 -20.95 4.27
N ALA A 197 3.19 -21.97 5.04
CA ALA A 197 3.21 -23.36 4.58
C ALA A 197 2.24 -23.61 3.40
N GLN A 198 1.10 -22.92 3.38
CA GLN A 198 0.10 -23.04 2.31
C GLN A 198 0.58 -22.33 1.04
N VAL A 199 1.18 -21.15 1.18
CA VAL A 199 1.71 -20.37 0.06
C VAL A 199 2.89 -21.09 -0.57
N ASP A 200 3.84 -21.58 0.22
CA ASP A 200 5.04 -22.28 -0.28
C ASP A 200 4.68 -23.56 -1.07
N ALA A 201 3.53 -24.18 -0.79
CA ALA A 201 3.04 -25.37 -1.50
C ALA A 201 2.39 -25.08 -2.86
N ILE A 202 1.82 -23.87 -3.05
CA ILE A 202 0.98 -23.51 -4.23
C ILE A 202 1.69 -22.50 -5.15
N SER A 203 2.79 -21.91 -4.68
CA SER A 203 3.26 -20.58 -5.09
C SER A 203 3.80 -20.45 -6.53
N SER A 204 3.37 -19.36 -7.19
CA SER A 204 4.06 -18.77 -8.34
C SER A 204 5.42 -18.16 -7.95
N PRO A 205 6.41 -18.03 -8.85
CA PRO A 205 7.73 -17.48 -8.49
C PRO A 205 7.69 -16.10 -7.82
N GLN A 206 6.76 -15.23 -8.21
CA GLN A 206 6.60 -13.90 -7.61
C GLN A 206 6.03 -13.98 -6.19
N THR A 207 5.04 -14.86 -5.97
CA THR A 207 4.47 -15.12 -4.65
C THR A 207 5.50 -15.69 -3.69
N ALA A 208 6.39 -16.58 -4.15
CA ALA A 208 7.48 -17.15 -3.35
C ALA A 208 8.45 -16.08 -2.85
N VAL A 209 8.87 -15.16 -3.73
CA VAL A 209 9.77 -14.04 -3.37
C VAL A 209 9.11 -13.18 -2.30
N ARG A 210 7.83 -12.88 -2.46
CA ARG A 210 7.07 -12.07 -1.52
C ARG A 210 6.85 -12.79 -0.18
N SER A 211 6.49 -14.07 -0.18
CA SER A 211 6.42 -14.94 1.01
C SER A 211 7.74 -14.94 1.78
N THR A 212 8.85 -15.19 1.09
CA THR A 212 10.19 -15.22 1.69
C THR A 212 10.59 -13.86 2.28
N MET A 213 10.22 -12.76 1.63
CA MET A 213 10.44 -11.41 2.17
C MET A 213 9.66 -11.19 3.47
N LEU A 214 8.38 -11.58 3.52
CA LEU A 214 7.55 -11.48 4.73
C LEU A 214 8.05 -12.39 5.86
N GLN A 215 8.53 -13.60 5.55
CA GLN A 215 9.19 -14.49 6.51
C GLN A 215 10.43 -13.81 7.11
N LEU A 216 11.25 -13.17 6.27
CA LEU A 216 12.43 -12.44 6.74
C LEU A 216 12.05 -11.27 7.65
N MET A 217 11.03 -10.50 7.28
CA MET A 217 10.51 -9.40 8.09
C MET A 217 10.05 -9.90 9.47
N LEU A 218 9.31 -11.01 9.52
CA LEU A 218 8.87 -11.66 10.75
C LEU A 218 10.05 -12.14 11.61
N ASN A 219 11.10 -12.67 11.00
CA ASN A 219 12.30 -13.11 11.73
C ASN A 219 13.04 -11.91 12.35
N VAL A 220 13.14 -10.80 11.62
CA VAL A 220 13.77 -9.55 12.11
C VAL A 220 12.95 -8.93 13.24
N THR A 221 11.62 -8.83 13.12
CA THR A 221 10.77 -8.23 14.18
C THR A 221 10.72 -9.07 15.45
N ASN A 222 10.84 -10.40 15.34
CA ASN A 222 10.90 -11.30 16.49
C ASN A 222 12.32 -11.52 17.05
N PHE A 223 13.32 -10.78 16.55
CA PHE A 223 14.72 -10.93 16.96
C PHE A 223 15.25 -12.37 16.83
N ARG A 224 14.74 -13.15 15.86
CA ARG A 224 15.20 -14.51 15.53
C ARG A 224 16.41 -14.44 14.60
N LEU A 225 17.55 -14.09 15.17
CA LEU A 225 18.73 -13.67 14.43
C LEU A 225 19.71 -14.82 14.21
N ASN A 226 19.64 -15.46 13.05
CA ASN A 226 20.74 -16.26 12.52
C ASN A 226 21.36 -15.53 11.33
N LYS A 227 22.56 -14.97 11.53
CA LYS A 227 23.25 -14.13 10.55
C LYS A 227 23.44 -14.84 9.21
N GLU A 228 23.98 -16.05 9.23
CA GLU A 228 24.29 -16.80 8.01
C GLU A 228 23.01 -17.18 7.23
N THR A 229 21.93 -17.51 7.93
CA THR A 229 20.65 -17.86 7.29
C THR A 229 20.01 -16.65 6.64
N ILE A 230 19.99 -15.51 7.33
CA ILE A 230 19.38 -14.28 6.82
C ILE A 230 20.22 -13.68 5.67
N GLU A 231 21.55 -13.71 5.76
CA GLU A 231 22.42 -13.28 4.65
C GLU A 231 22.19 -14.12 3.39
N ARG A 232 22.05 -15.45 3.53
CA ARG A 232 21.69 -16.33 2.40
C ARG A 232 20.32 -15.97 1.81
N GLN A 233 19.30 -15.84 2.65
CA GLN A 233 17.95 -15.45 2.21
C GLN A 233 17.94 -14.09 1.50
N LEU A 234 18.66 -13.09 2.01
CA LEU A 234 18.81 -11.78 1.37
C LEU A 234 19.45 -11.90 -0.01
N ILE A 235 20.54 -12.64 -0.13
CA ILE A 235 21.23 -12.85 -1.42
C ILE A 235 20.28 -13.50 -2.44
N ASP A 236 19.51 -14.51 -2.02
CA ASP A 236 18.58 -15.20 -2.91
C ASP A 236 17.41 -14.30 -3.34
N LEU A 237 16.89 -13.47 -2.43
CA LEU A 237 15.89 -12.44 -2.74
C LEU A 237 16.43 -11.40 -3.74
N TYR A 238 17.65 -10.87 -3.53
CA TYR A 238 18.26 -9.94 -4.49
C TYR A 238 18.48 -10.60 -5.86
N ARG A 239 18.92 -11.86 -5.90
CA ARG A 239 19.07 -12.61 -7.16
C ARG A 239 17.73 -12.78 -7.88
N ALA A 240 16.65 -13.06 -7.14
CA ALA A 240 15.32 -13.19 -7.72
C ALA A 240 14.84 -11.88 -8.35
N LEU A 241 14.98 -10.75 -7.64
CA LEU A 241 14.62 -9.42 -8.18
C LEU A 241 15.47 -9.04 -9.40
N ILE A 242 16.77 -9.32 -9.40
CA ILE A 242 17.65 -9.09 -10.56
C ILE A 242 17.25 -9.98 -11.74
N THR A 243 16.86 -11.22 -11.48
CA THR A 243 16.40 -12.15 -12.51
C THR A 243 15.09 -11.67 -13.13
N GLU A 244 14.16 -11.18 -12.31
CA GLU A 244 12.91 -10.57 -12.77
C GLU A 244 13.17 -9.33 -13.62
N TRP A 245 14.06 -8.43 -13.17
CA TRP A 245 14.48 -7.27 -13.94
C TRP A 245 15.01 -7.64 -15.32
N ARG A 246 15.86 -8.67 -15.41
CA ARG A 246 16.44 -9.13 -16.68
C ARG A 246 15.43 -9.80 -17.62
N ARG A 247 14.28 -10.26 -17.11
CA ARG A 247 13.20 -10.83 -17.94
C ARG A 247 12.37 -9.75 -18.64
N LEU A 248 12.37 -8.53 -18.12
CA LEU A 248 11.64 -7.40 -18.66
C LEU A 248 12.37 -6.76 -19.86
N PRO A 249 11.67 -5.93 -20.65
CA PRO A 249 12.30 -5.15 -21.71
C PRO A 249 13.47 -4.32 -21.18
N SER A 250 14.52 -4.14 -21.99
CA SER A 250 15.68 -3.33 -21.62
C SER A 250 15.37 -1.85 -21.39
N ILE A 251 14.25 -1.37 -21.93
CA ILE A 251 13.75 -0.01 -21.75
C ILE A 251 13.03 0.06 -20.41
N VAL A 252 13.50 0.96 -19.53
CA VAL A 252 12.89 1.17 -18.21
C VAL A 252 11.52 1.81 -18.38
N SER A 253 10.50 1.16 -17.80
CA SER A 253 9.08 1.52 -17.89
C SER A 253 8.34 1.21 -16.57
N HIS A 254 7.02 1.40 -16.52
CA HIS A 254 6.22 1.27 -15.29
C HIS A 254 6.36 -0.07 -14.56
N VAL A 255 6.48 -1.18 -15.29
CA VAL A 255 6.68 -2.52 -14.69
C VAL A 255 7.92 -2.60 -13.79
N HIS A 256 8.97 -1.82 -14.10
CA HIS A 256 10.21 -1.81 -13.33
C HIS A 256 10.04 -1.15 -11.97
N ILE A 257 9.05 -0.26 -11.81
CA ILE A 257 8.81 0.50 -10.56
C ILE A 257 8.49 -0.46 -9.41
N ASN A 258 7.72 -1.53 -9.65
CA ASN A 258 7.40 -2.50 -8.62
C ASN A 258 8.66 -3.23 -8.10
N ILE A 259 9.57 -3.59 -9.01
CA ILE A 259 10.84 -4.23 -8.65
C ILE A 259 11.71 -3.26 -7.85
N LEU A 260 11.77 -1.98 -8.25
CA LEU A 260 12.50 -0.95 -7.50
C LEU A 260 11.93 -0.76 -6.10
N ASN A 261 10.61 -0.68 -5.95
CA ASN A 261 9.95 -0.56 -4.65
C ASN A 261 10.22 -1.78 -3.75
N ASN A 262 10.15 -2.99 -4.30
CA ASN A 262 10.49 -4.22 -3.59
C ASN A 262 11.98 -4.26 -3.20
N SER A 263 12.87 -3.78 -4.08
CA SER A 263 14.31 -3.69 -3.77
C SER A 263 14.60 -2.69 -2.66
N HIS A 264 13.88 -1.57 -2.64
CA HIS A 264 13.98 -0.56 -1.59
C HIS A 264 13.54 -1.13 -0.24
N LEU A 265 12.38 -1.79 -0.21
CA LEU A 265 11.88 -2.47 0.99
C LEU A 265 12.86 -3.54 1.48
N LEU A 266 13.35 -4.40 0.58
CA LEU A 266 14.36 -5.42 0.89
C LEU A 266 15.64 -4.82 1.48
N HIS A 267 16.06 -3.66 0.95
CA HIS A 267 17.21 -2.95 1.44
C HIS A 267 17.00 -2.43 2.87
N GLU A 268 15.84 -1.83 3.18
CA GLU A 268 15.52 -1.43 4.56
C GLU A 268 15.46 -2.63 5.51
N ILE A 269 14.95 -3.78 5.05
CA ILE A 269 14.97 -5.02 5.83
C ILE A 269 16.41 -5.45 6.14
N SER A 270 17.30 -5.39 5.15
CA SER A 270 18.71 -5.72 5.34
C SER A 270 19.42 -4.78 6.30
N GLU A 271 19.14 -3.47 6.25
CA GLU A 271 19.70 -2.49 7.17
C GLU A 271 19.20 -2.71 8.61
N SER A 272 17.92 -3.03 8.79
CA SER A 272 17.36 -3.39 10.08
C SER A 272 18.01 -4.64 10.66
N ALA A 273 18.16 -5.70 9.85
CA ALA A 273 18.85 -6.92 10.27
C ALA A 273 20.31 -6.62 10.67
N ASN A 274 21.03 -5.83 9.87
CA ASN A 274 22.40 -5.41 10.17
C ASN A 274 22.51 -4.56 11.45
N LEU A 275 21.55 -3.68 11.71
CA LEU A 275 21.48 -2.92 12.97
C LEU A 275 21.33 -3.88 14.14
N LEU A 276 20.45 -4.88 14.04
CA LEU A 276 20.26 -5.87 15.09
C LEU A 276 21.50 -6.76 15.29
N TYR A 277 22.19 -7.20 14.23
CA TYR A 277 23.42 -7.99 14.35
C TYR A 277 24.57 -7.22 15.00
N SER A 278 24.81 -6.00 14.55
CA SER A 278 25.89 -5.15 15.07
C SER A 278 25.70 -4.80 16.55
N ASN A 279 24.45 -4.86 17.04
CA ASN A 279 24.11 -4.61 18.43
C ASN A 279 23.67 -5.90 19.17
N LEU A 280 23.82 -7.08 18.57
CA LEU A 280 23.38 -8.37 19.13
C LEU A 280 23.99 -8.67 20.53
N PRO A 281 25.28 -8.37 20.81
CA PRO A 281 25.84 -8.51 22.15
C PRO A 281 25.13 -7.62 23.19
N LEU A 282 24.59 -6.48 22.78
CA LEU A 282 23.82 -5.58 23.63
C LEU A 282 22.40 -6.10 23.86
N LEU A 283 21.81 -6.76 22.86
CA LEU A 283 20.48 -7.36 22.92
C LEU A 283 20.43 -8.65 23.75
N THR A 284 21.52 -9.44 23.73
CA THR A 284 21.62 -10.74 24.43
C THR A 284 22.06 -10.59 25.89
N ASN A 285 23.02 -9.70 26.18
CA ASN A 285 23.56 -9.50 27.54
C ASN A 285 22.63 -8.71 28.47
N TRP A 286 21.46 -8.28 27.97
CA TRP A 286 20.44 -7.56 28.72
C TRP A 286 19.36 -8.48 29.30
N SER A 287 19.21 -9.70 28.75
CA SER A 287 18.39 -10.79 29.31
C SER A 287 19.12 -11.64 30.35
N GLY A 288 20.46 -11.54 30.42
CA GLY A 288 21.27 -12.22 31.41
C GLY A 288 21.36 -11.41 32.69
N ASN A 289 21.12 -12.05 33.83
CA ASN A 289 21.21 -11.51 35.19
C ASN A 289 22.57 -10.84 35.47
N SER A 290 22.77 -9.61 34.98
CA SER A 290 23.98 -8.83 35.24
C SER A 290 23.84 -8.16 36.59
N ASN A 291 24.15 -8.92 37.65
CA ASN A 291 24.34 -8.42 39.01
C ASN A 291 25.57 -7.49 39.16
N ASN A 292 26.25 -7.13 38.06
CA ASN A 292 27.32 -6.15 38.09
C ASN A 292 26.80 -4.82 37.54
N GLY A 293 26.49 -3.89 38.47
CA GLY A 293 26.26 -2.47 38.21
C GLY A 293 27.51 -1.77 37.66
N SER A 294 27.98 -2.21 36.49
CA SER A 294 29.08 -1.59 35.77
C SER A 294 28.57 -0.45 34.88
N PRO A 295 29.31 0.67 34.74
CA PRO A 295 28.96 1.81 33.88
C PRO A 295 28.78 1.48 32.38
N ALA A 296 29.07 0.24 31.97
CA ALA A 296 28.97 -0.24 30.60
C ALA A 296 27.51 -0.39 30.09
N SER A 297 26.53 -0.60 30.98
CA SER A 297 25.11 -0.75 30.61
C SER A 297 24.51 0.54 30.03
N THR A 298 24.85 1.70 30.59
CA THR A 298 24.36 3.01 30.12
C THR A 298 24.98 3.41 28.76
N ASN A 299 26.25 3.10 28.54
CA ASN A 299 26.94 3.35 27.26
C ASN A 299 26.40 2.46 26.11
N SER A 300 26.03 1.22 26.42
CA SER A 300 25.38 0.29 25.48
C SER A 300 24.05 0.83 24.94
N ASN A 301 23.18 1.31 25.82
CA ASN A 301 21.90 1.91 25.44
C ASN A 301 22.07 3.18 24.59
N HIS A 302 23.11 3.97 24.85
CA HIS A 302 23.43 5.14 24.06
C HIS A 302 23.90 4.78 22.64
N SER A 303 24.64 3.68 22.48
CA SER A 303 25.10 3.19 21.18
C SER A 303 23.94 2.74 20.29
N LEU A 304 23.05 1.89 20.82
CA LEU A 304 21.88 1.42 20.07
C LEU A 304 20.95 2.59 19.70
N ASN A 305 20.68 3.51 20.64
CA ASN A 305 19.88 4.70 20.35
C ASN A 305 20.52 5.60 19.29
N ASN A 306 21.84 5.74 19.30
CA ASN A 306 22.55 6.45 18.23
C ASN A 306 22.40 5.74 16.89
N ALA A 307 22.55 4.41 16.84
CA ALA A 307 22.37 3.64 15.62
C ALA A 307 20.94 3.79 15.05
N VAL A 308 19.92 3.72 15.91
CA VAL A 308 18.52 3.95 15.52
C VAL A 308 18.31 5.38 15.00
N LYS A 309 18.86 6.41 15.68
CA LYS A 309 18.81 7.80 15.18
C LYS A 309 19.44 7.95 13.79
N HIS A 310 20.58 7.29 13.55
CA HIS A 310 21.24 7.31 12.24
C HIS A 310 20.39 6.61 11.19
N LEU A 311 19.83 5.44 11.49
CA LEU A 311 18.92 4.71 10.60
C LEU A 311 17.71 5.57 10.23
N MET A 312 17.06 6.19 11.22
CA MET A 312 15.94 7.12 11.00
C MET A 312 16.33 8.28 10.08
N LYS A 313 17.52 8.86 10.26
CA LYS A 313 18.02 9.94 9.41
C LYS A 313 18.21 9.47 7.97
N THR A 314 18.79 8.28 7.77
CA THR A 314 18.96 7.66 6.45
C THR A 314 17.62 7.41 5.77
N TRP A 315 16.68 6.76 6.46
CA TRP A 315 15.34 6.44 5.94
C TRP A 315 14.50 7.68 5.63
N ARG A 316 14.66 8.74 6.42
CA ARG A 316 14.04 10.05 6.15
C ARG A 316 14.55 10.68 4.85
N ASN A 317 15.80 10.43 4.49
CA ASN A 317 16.42 10.94 3.25
C ASN A 317 16.17 10.03 2.03
N ARG A 318 15.49 8.90 2.20
CA ARG A 318 15.02 8.02 1.12
C ARG A 318 13.49 7.92 1.10
N PRO A 319 12.76 9.01 0.83
CA PRO A 319 11.32 8.95 0.67
C PRO A 319 10.96 8.28 -0.68
N LEU A 320 9.81 7.61 -0.70
CA LEU A 320 9.15 7.27 -1.96
C LEU A 320 8.74 8.56 -2.70
N THR A 321 8.62 8.45 -4.01
CA THR A 321 8.22 9.55 -4.89
C THR A 321 6.70 9.70 -4.85
N THR A 322 6.19 10.89 -5.16
CA THR A 322 4.75 11.16 -5.24
C THR A 322 4.03 10.42 -6.37
N VAL A 323 4.78 9.82 -7.29
CA VAL A 323 4.26 9.05 -8.43
C VAL A 323 4.08 7.57 -8.06
N ASP A 324 4.67 7.13 -6.94
CA ASP A 324 4.55 5.75 -6.49
C ASP A 324 3.13 5.43 -6.00
N ARG A 325 2.72 4.18 -6.24
CA ARG A 325 1.42 3.63 -5.82
C ARG A 325 1.26 3.70 -4.30
N ASN A 326 0.03 3.85 -3.82
CA ASN A 326 -0.26 3.87 -2.38
C ASN A 326 0.15 2.56 -1.70
N SER A 327 0.05 1.43 -2.40
CA SER A 327 0.49 0.13 -1.89
C SER A 327 1.96 0.13 -1.47
N ALA A 328 2.86 0.70 -2.28
CA ALA A 328 4.28 0.80 -1.97
C ALA A 328 4.54 1.69 -0.73
N TRP A 329 3.76 2.78 -0.59
CA TRP A 329 3.78 3.61 0.61
C TRP A 329 3.34 2.82 1.85
N SER A 330 2.23 2.09 1.75
CA SER A 330 1.72 1.25 2.84
C SER A 330 2.70 0.15 3.25
N ASP A 331 3.35 -0.53 2.30
CA ASP A 331 4.36 -1.55 2.59
C ASP A 331 5.55 -1.01 3.37
N LEU A 332 6.13 0.09 2.88
CA LEU A 332 7.28 0.73 3.53
C LEU A 332 6.91 1.27 4.91
N PHE A 333 5.74 1.89 5.03
CA PHE A 333 5.22 2.37 6.31
C PHE A 333 5.00 1.22 7.30
N ASN A 334 4.31 0.16 6.88
CA ASN A 334 4.04 -0.99 7.74
C ASN A 334 5.34 -1.63 8.21
N TRP A 335 6.33 -1.78 7.32
CA TRP A 335 7.64 -2.26 7.71
C TRP A 335 8.29 -1.40 8.79
N ARG A 336 8.43 -0.09 8.53
CA ARG A 336 9.05 0.84 9.47
C ARG A 336 8.31 0.86 10.82
N LEU A 337 6.99 0.90 10.78
CA LEU A 337 6.14 0.88 11.98
C LEU A 337 6.36 -0.41 12.78
N GLN A 338 6.30 -1.58 12.14
CA GLN A 338 6.49 -2.86 12.81
C GLN A 338 7.90 -3.00 13.40
N PHE A 339 8.93 -2.58 12.67
CA PHE A 339 10.31 -2.60 13.16
C PHE A 339 10.53 -1.68 14.36
N PHE A 340 10.06 -0.42 14.31
CA PHE A 340 10.21 0.47 15.45
C PHE A 340 9.34 0.07 16.65
N THR A 341 8.18 -0.53 16.39
CA THR A 341 7.33 -1.10 17.45
C THR A 341 8.00 -2.30 18.11
N SER A 342 8.66 -3.19 17.35
CA SER A 342 9.40 -4.30 17.94
C SER A 342 10.59 -3.82 18.77
N LEU A 343 11.29 -2.78 18.32
CA LEU A 343 12.33 -2.11 19.12
C LEU A 343 11.76 -1.49 20.40
N LEU A 344 10.61 -0.80 20.32
CA LEU A 344 9.97 -0.23 21.51
C LEU A 344 9.60 -1.31 22.54
N ARG A 345 8.98 -2.40 22.09
CA ARG A 345 8.66 -3.56 22.95
C ARG A 345 9.90 -4.15 23.61
N PHE A 346 11.01 -4.21 22.88
CA PHE A 346 12.29 -4.62 23.44
C PHE A 346 12.71 -3.68 24.57
N TYR A 347 12.72 -2.36 24.35
CA TYR A 347 13.06 -1.36 25.38
C TYR A 347 12.16 -1.44 26.63
N ASP A 348 10.86 -1.65 26.46
CA ASP A 348 9.91 -1.79 27.57
C ASP A 348 10.22 -3.04 28.41
N ASN A 349 10.42 -4.18 27.74
CA ASN A 349 10.60 -5.48 28.41
C ASN A 349 11.80 -5.54 29.36
N ALA A 350 12.86 -4.77 29.12
CA ALA A 350 13.96 -4.73 30.09
C ALA A 350 14.22 -3.39 30.78
N SER A 351 13.29 -2.44 30.62
CA SER A 351 13.00 -1.51 31.73
C SER A 351 12.33 -2.25 32.91
N ALA A 352 11.51 -3.27 32.64
CA ALA A 352 10.82 -4.08 33.64
C ALA A 352 11.71 -5.12 34.36
N ALA A 353 12.90 -5.43 33.82
CA ALA A 353 13.84 -6.41 34.38
C ALA A 353 14.76 -5.84 35.50
N VAL A 354 14.56 -4.58 35.90
CA VAL A 354 15.25 -3.98 37.06
C VAL A 354 14.52 -4.41 38.34
N PRO A 355 15.19 -5.04 39.34
CA PRO A 355 14.52 -5.53 40.54
C PRO A 355 13.81 -4.42 41.31
N ALA A 356 12.57 -4.68 41.71
CA ALA A 356 11.78 -3.84 42.60
C ALA A 356 12.48 -3.74 43.97
N GLY A 357 13.10 -2.60 44.22
CA GLY A 357 13.82 -2.34 45.47
C GLY A 357 14.09 -0.86 45.69
N VAL A 358 13.10 0.00 45.49
CA VAL A 358 12.99 1.32 46.14
C VAL A 358 11.49 1.63 46.31
N ASP A 359 11.12 2.04 47.51
CA ASP A 359 9.78 2.09 48.08
C ASP A 359 8.65 2.68 47.20
N GLN A 360 7.55 1.93 47.15
CA GLN A 360 6.24 2.39 46.69
C GLN A 360 5.60 3.30 47.76
N GLN A 361 5.67 4.63 47.57
CA GLN A 361 4.62 5.53 48.05
C GLN A 361 4.71 6.90 47.35
N SER A 362 3.56 7.36 46.84
CA SER A 362 3.26 8.66 46.20
C SER A 362 3.18 8.72 44.64
N PHE A 363 2.15 8.05 44.11
CA PHE A 363 1.50 8.41 42.84
C PHE A 363 0.75 9.76 42.99
N ALA A 364 1.44 10.93 42.97
CA ALA A 364 0.75 12.23 42.85
C ALA A 364 1.61 13.47 42.48
N ALA A 365 2.91 13.35 42.22
CA ALA A 365 3.73 14.53 41.90
C ALA A 365 4.70 14.26 40.74
N ALA A 366 4.17 14.18 39.52
CA ALA A 366 4.97 14.11 38.30
C ALA A 366 4.96 15.47 37.58
N VAL A 367 5.63 16.46 38.18
CA VAL A 367 6.17 17.61 37.43
C VAL A 367 7.68 17.50 37.52
N SER A 368 8.26 16.84 36.51
CA SER A 368 9.69 16.61 36.20
C SER A 368 10.02 15.11 36.18
N PRO A 369 10.20 14.50 35.00
CA PRO A 369 10.77 13.16 34.93
C PRO A 369 12.29 13.23 35.22
N PRO A 370 12.89 12.20 35.84
CA PRO A 370 14.34 12.08 35.87
C PRO A 370 14.88 11.97 34.44
N ALA A 371 15.84 12.83 34.09
CA ALA A 371 16.24 13.14 32.72
C ALA A 371 17.00 12.02 31.97
N THR A 372 17.32 10.88 32.62
CA THR A 372 18.21 9.84 32.07
C THR A 372 17.49 8.58 31.62
N SER A 373 16.37 8.19 32.24
CA SER A 373 15.56 7.02 31.81
C SER A 373 14.55 7.35 30.72
N THR A 374 14.10 8.61 30.66
CA THR A 374 13.19 9.09 29.61
C THR A 374 13.87 9.21 28.25
N ALA A 375 15.19 9.38 28.19
CA ALA A 375 15.91 9.57 26.92
C ALA A 375 16.00 8.29 26.05
N THR A 376 15.95 7.10 26.64
CA THR A 376 16.17 5.82 25.91
C THR A 376 14.92 5.29 25.22
N ILE A 377 13.75 5.38 25.86
CA ILE A 377 12.44 4.97 25.29
C ILE A 377 11.95 6.00 24.24
N SER A 378 12.49 7.21 24.30
CA SER A 378 12.04 8.34 23.48
C SER A 378 12.39 8.24 21.99
N VAL A 379 13.42 7.49 21.58
CA VAL A 379 13.86 7.47 20.16
C VAL A 379 12.94 6.60 19.29
N PRO A 380 12.61 5.34 19.64
CA PRO A 380 11.67 4.54 18.88
C PRO A 380 10.27 5.17 18.85
N LEU A 381 9.86 5.81 19.94
CA LEU A 381 8.58 6.51 20.01
C LEU A 381 8.50 7.67 19.00
N HIS A 382 9.56 8.48 18.91
CA HIS A 382 9.69 9.50 17.86
C HIS A 382 9.69 8.89 16.45
N ALA A 383 10.28 7.71 16.27
CA ALA A 383 10.29 7.04 14.97
C ALA A 383 8.87 6.60 14.54
N ILE A 384 8.09 6.06 15.48
CA ILE A 384 6.71 5.63 15.26
C ILE A 384 5.82 6.84 14.92
N THR A 385 5.91 7.94 15.68
CA THR A 385 5.14 9.16 15.37
C THR A 385 5.48 9.72 14.00
N GLN A 386 6.76 9.73 13.62
CA GLN A 386 7.21 10.14 12.28
C GLN A 386 6.68 9.22 11.18
N CYS A 387 6.58 7.91 11.41
CA CYS A 387 5.96 6.98 10.46
C CYS A 387 4.49 7.34 10.22
N HIS A 388 3.69 7.52 11.28
CA HIS A 388 2.27 7.90 11.15
C HIS A 388 2.11 9.24 10.41
N LEU A 389 2.97 10.22 10.68
CA LEU A 389 2.97 11.51 9.96
C LEU A 389 3.27 11.35 8.47
N LEU A 390 4.22 10.48 8.11
CA LEU A 390 4.54 10.21 6.70
C LEU A 390 3.39 9.50 5.98
N GLN A 391 2.75 8.53 6.62
CA GLN A 391 1.59 7.83 6.06
C GLN A 391 0.39 8.78 5.88
N ALA A 392 0.11 9.62 6.87
CA ALA A 392 -0.94 10.64 6.75
C ALA A 392 -0.68 11.61 5.58
N ARG A 393 0.60 11.99 5.35
CA ARG A 393 0.99 12.81 4.18
C ARG A 393 0.75 12.08 2.86
N ALA A 394 1.03 10.78 2.79
CA ALA A 394 0.78 9.96 1.61
C ALA A 394 -0.72 9.88 1.31
N PHE A 395 -1.54 9.54 2.29
CA PHE A 395 -3.00 9.51 2.17
C PHE A 395 -3.62 10.86 1.78
N ARG A 396 -3.11 11.95 2.36
CA ARG A 396 -3.53 13.30 1.94
C ARG A 396 -3.21 13.56 0.47
N ARG A 397 -2.05 13.11 -0.04
CA ARG A 397 -1.68 13.29 -1.45
C ARG A 397 -2.59 12.47 -2.37
N SER A 398 -2.87 11.22 -2.01
CA SER A 398 -3.77 10.32 -2.75
C SER A 398 -5.27 10.61 -2.61
N ASN A 399 -5.62 11.71 -1.92
CA ASN A 399 -7.00 12.16 -1.72
C ASN A 399 -7.85 11.26 -0.81
N GLN A 400 -7.19 10.46 0.05
CA GLN A 400 -7.82 9.58 1.04
C GLN A 400 -7.82 10.27 2.41
N LEU A 401 -8.65 11.30 2.57
CA LEU A 401 -8.60 12.20 3.72
C LEU A 401 -9.02 11.54 5.04
N ASP A 402 -10.00 10.63 5.00
CA ASP A 402 -10.48 9.94 6.20
C ASP A 402 -9.41 9.01 6.80
N MET A 403 -8.69 8.28 5.94
CA MET A 403 -7.54 7.47 6.37
C MET A 403 -6.42 8.33 6.92
N ALA A 404 -6.13 9.48 6.30
CA ALA A 404 -5.14 10.42 6.81
C ALA A 404 -5.51 10.90 8.23
N GLN A 405 -6.78 11.21 8.47
CA GLN A 405 -7.25 11.63 9.79
C GLN A 405 -7.16 10.49 10.83
N ASN A 406 -7.50 9.26 10.44
CA ASN A 406 -7.37 8.09 11.31
C ASN A 406 -5.91 7.87 11.76
N GLU A 407 -4.94 8.01 10.86
CA GLU A 407 -3.52 7.93 11.23
C GLU A 407 -3.08 9.06 12.18
N LEU A 408 -3.57 10.29 11.96
CA LEU A 408 -3.29 11.41 12.87
C LEU A 408 -3.94 11.23 14.25
N ASN A 409 -5.09 10.58 14.31
CA ASN A 409 -5.79 10.26 15.57
C ASN A 409 -5.04 9.19 16.37
N LYS A 410 -4.38 8.22 15.72
CA LYS A 410 -3.51 7.24 16.40
C LYS A 410 -2.37 7.92 17.17
N ILE A 411 -1.85 9.04 16.65
CA ILE A 411 -0.82 9.83 17.36
C ILE A 411 -1.40 10.44 18.66
N ASN A 412 -2.68 10.87 18.68
CA ASN A 412 -3.30 11.41 19.90
C ASN A 412 -3.43 10.38 21.03
N ALA A 413 -3.55 9.10 20.69
CA ALA A 413 -3.62 8.02 21.67
C ALA A 413 -2.27 7.76 22.36
N THR A 414 -1.17 8.34 21.85
CA THR A 414 0.17 8.17 22.41
C THR A 414 0.39 9.15 23.56
N VAL A 415 0.64 8.62 24.77
CA VAL A 415 0.76 9.41 26.02
C VAL A 415 1.92 10.41 26.00
N LEU A 416 2.97 10.17 25.21
CA LEU A 416 4.17 11.00 25.18
C LEU A 416 4.52 11.38 23.74
N ILE A 417 4.28 12.64 23.37
CA ILE A 417 4.53 13.17 22.03
C ILE A 417 5.57 14.28 22.12
N TYR A 418 6.59 14.24 21.26
CA TYR A 418 7.57 15.31 21.21
C TYR A 418 6.96 16.62 20.72
N PRO A 419 7.39 17.79 21.21
CA PRO A 419 6.87 19.07 20.75
C PRO A 419 6.97 19.28 19.23
N ILE A 420 8.05 18.78 18.61
CA ILE A 420 8.24 18.85 17.16
C ILE A 420 7.25 17.96 16.39
N ASP A 421 6.87 16.81 16.94
CA ASP A 421 5.92 15.88 16.34
C ASP A 421 4.49 16.40 16.50
N ALA A 422 4.16 16.95 17.67
CA ALA A 422 2.88 17.57 17.93
C ALA A 422 2.61 18.72 16.95
N GLN A 423 3.62 19.55 16.68
CA GLN A 423 3.51 20.61 15.68
C GLN A 423 3.35 20.06 14.26
N GLN A 424 4.15 19.06 13.87
CA GLN A 424 4.04 18.46 12.54
C GLN A 424 2.69 17.76 12.32
N LYS A 425 2.12 17.18 13.38
CA LYS A 425 0.78 16.62 13.39
C LYS A 425 -0.27 17.69 13.15
N LEU A 426 -0.24 18.77 13.94
CA LEU A 426 -1.15 19.91 13.77
C LEU A 426 -1.05 20.46 12.35
N ASP A 427 0.18 20.58 11.85
CA ASP A 427 0.46 21.06 10.51
C ASP A 427 -0.16 20.20 9.40
N GLU A 428 -0.16 18.87 9.55
CA GLU A 428 -0.79 17.97 8.59
C GLU A 428 -2.31 17.87 8.78
N GLN A 429 -2.80 17.92 10.02
CA GLN A 429 -4.24 17.95 10.32
C GLN A 429 -4.92 19.14 9.65
N VAL A 430 -4.35 20.35 9.82
CA VAL A 430 -4.84 21.56 9.13
C VAL A 430 -4.78 21.40 7.61
N LYS A 431 -3.73 20.79 7.05
CA LYS A 431 -3.65 20.55 5.59
C LYS A 431 -4.70 19.55 5.11
N CYS A 432 -5.03 18.52 5.88
CA CYS A 432 -6.09 17.57 5.56
C CYS A 432 -7.45 18.28 5.54
N LEU A 433 -7.74 19.09 6.56
CA LEU A 433 -8.97 19.87 6.66
C LEU A 433 -9.10 20.89 5.51
N LEU A 434 -8.04 21.61 5.18
CA LEU A 434 -8.01 22.52 4.04
C LEU A 434 -8.22 21.78 2.71
N LYS A 435 -7.57 20.61 2.52
CA LYS A 435 -7.79 19.81 1.31
C LYS A 435 -9.23 19.31 1.21
N ARG A 436 -9.86 18.96 2.33
CA ARG A 436 -11.28 18.59 2.42
C ARG A 436 -12.19 19.75 2.01
N ALA A 437 -11.84 20.97 2.43
CA ALA A 437 -12.58 22.19 2.07
C ALA A 437 -12.39 22.59 0.60
N SER A 438 -11.21 22.36 0.02
CA SER A 438 -10.92 22.64 -1.40
C SER A 438 -11.51 21.64 -2.40
N GLY A 439 -12.19 20.60 -1.90
CA GLY A 439 -12.81 19.58 -2.73
C GLY A 439 -14.01 20.09 -3.54
N ASP A 440 -14.57 19.22 -4.38
CA ASP A 440 -15.59 19.57 -5.35
C ASP A 440 -16.92 20.02 -4.69
N VAL A 441 -17.21 21.33 -4.73
CA VAL A 441 -18.30 22.02 -3.99
C VAL A 441 -19.66 21.93 -4.73
N SER A 442 -19.83 20.90 -5.55
CA SER A 442 -20.94 20.79 -6.53
C SER A 442 -22.33 20.57 -5.91
N SER A 443 -22.43 20.10 -4.66
CA SER A 443 -23.71 19.90 -3.96
C SER A 443 -23.78 20.67 -2.64
N THR A 444 -24.98 21.08 -2.23
CA THR A 444 -25.24 21.83 -0.97
C THR A 444 -24.66 21.12 0.25
N THR A 445 -24.78 19.79 0.33
CA THR A 445 -24.21 18.96 1.41
C THR A 445 -22.68 19.00 1.43
N LYS A 446 -22.02 19.06 0.27
CA LYS A 446 -20.56 19.16 0.20
C LYS A 446 -20.07 20.56 0.58
N LYS A 447 -20.85 21.61 0.30
CA LYS A 447 -20.55 22.98 0.75
C LYS A 447 -20.53 23.10 2.27
N LEU A 448 -21.55 22.54 2.94
CA LEU A 448 -21.63 22.52 4.41
C LEU A 448 -20.44 21.77 5.01
N LYS A 449 -20.10 20.58 4.50
CA LYS A 449 -18.92 19.83 4.95
C LYS A 449 -17.60 20.58 4.76
N ALA A 450 -17.48 21.39 3.70
CA ALA A 450 -16.31 22.22 3.48
C ALA A 450 -16.22 23.36 4.52
N GLN A 451 -17.36 23.98 4.85
CA GLN A 451 -17.44 25.00 5.89
C GLN A 451 -17.15 24.44 7.29
N ASP A 452 -17.71 23.29 7.63
CA ASP A 452 -17.44 22.59 8.90
C ASP A 452 -15.95 22.27 9.04
N ALA A 453 -15.30 21.82 7.95
CA ALA A 453 -13.87 21.52 7.95
C ALA A 453 -12.99 22.77 8.17
N ILE A 454 -13.42 23.93 7.68
CA ILE A 454 -12.73 25.22 7.91
C ILE A 454 -12.87 25.65 9.37
N LEU A 455 -14.07 25.52 9.95
CA LEU A 455 -14.31 25.85 11.36
C LEU A 455 -13.51 24.92 12.29
N GLU A 456 -13.51 23.62 12.03
CA GLU A 456 -12.69 22.64 12.74
C GLU A 456 -11.19 22.99 12.64
N ALA A 457 -10.74 23.47 11.48
CA ALA A 457 -9.35 23.90 11.29
C ALA A 457 -9.00 25.15 12.11
N LEU A 458 -9.94 26.09 12.29
CA LEU A 458 -9.72 27.25 13.15
C LEU A 458 -9.70 26.86 14.63
N GLU A 459 -10.66 26.05 15.07
CA GLU A 459 -10.75 25.58 16.45
C GLU A 459 -9.50 24.79 16.86
N THR A 460 -9.03 23.88 15.98
CA THR A 460 -7.80 23.11 16.24
C THR A 460 -6.56 23.97 16.34
N ILE A 461 -6.49 25.09 15.61
CA ILE A 461 -5.37 26.03 15.70
C ILE A 461 -5.48 26.89 16.98
N GLU A 462 -6.66 27.45 17.27
CA GLU A 462 -6.91 28.31 18.42
C GLU A 462 -6.79 27.55 19.76
N GLY A 463 -7.12 26.26 19.77
CA GLY A 463 -6.96 25.38 20.92
C GLY A 463 -5.51 24.96 21.24
N THR A 464 -4.51 25.34 20.43
CA THR A 464 -3.11 24.94 20.66
C THR A 464 -2.35 25.94 21.55
N SER A 465 -1.87 25.46 22.71
CA SER A 465 -1.04 26.28 23.60
C SER A 465 0.35 26.54 22.98
N PHE A 466 0.71 27.82 22.88
CA PHE A 466 1.99 28.27 22.33
C PHE A 466 3.21 27.98 23.22
N GLN A 467 3.00 27.51 24.46
CA GLN A 467 4.04 27.40 25.49
C GLN A 467 5.21 26.48 25.11
N TYR A 468 4.99 25.50 24.21
CA TYR A 468 5.99 24.50 23.83
C TYR A 468 6.55 24.67 22.41
N MET A 469 6.17 25.76 21.71
CA MET A 469 6.55 26.01 20.32
C MET A 469 7.65 27.07 20.17
N LYS A 470 8.59 26.84 19.25
CA LYS A 470 9.61 27.82 18.86
C LYS A 470 8.99 28.94 18.02
N ARG A 471 9.63 30.12 17.98
CA ARG A 471 9.14 31.30 17.23
C ARG A 471 8.84 31.02 15.74
N ASP A 472 9.68 30.27 15.03
CA ASP A 472 9.42 29.89 13.62
C ASP A 472 8.16 29.02 13.48
N GLN A 473 7.89 28.16 14.47
CA GLN A 473 6.72 27.27 14.46
C GLN A 473 5.43 28.08 14.65
N ILE A 474 5.45 29.06 15.54
CA ILE A 474 4.35 30.01 15.76
C ILE A 474 4.09 30.84 14.50
N ALA A 475 5.14 31.35 13.84
CA ALA A 475 5.01 32.13 12.61
C ALA A 475 4.35 31.34 11.46
N ARG A 476 4.72 30.06 11.28
CA ARG A 476 4.10 29.16 10.29
C ARG A 476 2.64 28.91 10.59
N LEU A 477 2.30 28.70 11.85
CA LEU A 477 0.93 28.47 12.29
C LEU A 477 0.07 29.72 12.07
N MET A 478 0.53 30.92 12.44
CA MET A 478 -0.16 32.18 12.17
C MET A 478 -0.39 32.43 10.67
N THR A 479 0.57 32.07 9.83
CA THR A 479 0.43 32.17 8.37
C THR A 479 -0.68 31.24 7.85
N LYS A 480 -0.78 30.03 8.43
CA LYS A 480 -1.87 29.09 8.11
C LYS A 480 -3.22 29.59 8.63
N THR A 481 -3.28 30.15 9.84
CA THR A 481 -4.51 30.77 10.37
C THR A 481 -5.03 31.82 9.39
N ARG A 482 -4.15 32.70 8.89
CA ARG A 482 -4.52 33.72 7.90
C ARG A 482 -5.05 33.11 6.60
N ARG A 483 -4.47 31.99 6.16
CA ARG A 483 -4.96 31.27 4.97
C ARG A 483 -6.33 30.64 5.21
N VAL A 484 -6.54 29.99 6.35
CA VAL A 484 -7.84 29.39 6.71
C VAL A 484 -8.91 30.49 6.81
N GLN A 485 -8.59 31.63 7.43
CA GLN A 485 -9.47 32.80 7.50
C GLN A 485 -9.79 33.38 6.11
N HIS A 486 -8.80 33.43 5.21
CA HIS A 486 -9.02 33.86 3.83
C HIS A 486 -9.98 32.90 3.10
N GLU A 487 -9.76 31.58 3.20
CA GLU A 487 -10.66 30.58 2.61
C GLU A 487 -12.06 30.62 3.24
N HIS A 488 -12.18 30.88 4.54
CA HIS A 488 -13.45 31.12 5.22
C HIS A 488 -14.18 32.35 4.66
N SER A 489 -13.47 33.46 4.48
CA SER A 489 -14.04 34.70 3.93
C SER A 489 -14.45 34.53 2.46
N ALA A 490 -13.68 33.79 1.65
CA ALA A 490 -14.02 33.49 0.27
C ALA A 490 -15.28 32.62 0.17
N ALA A 491 -15.42 31.62 1.06
CA ALA A 491 -16.64 30.83 1.18
C ALA A 491 -17.85 31.70 1.56
N ALA A 492 -17.69 32.66 2.48
CA ALA A 492 -18.74 33.60 2.86
C ALA A 492 -19.16 34.57 1.74
N VAL A 493 -18.21 35.05 0.91
CA VAL A 493 -18.51 35.93 -0.23
C VAL A 493 -19.26 35.18 -1.34
N SER A 494 -19.02 33.87 -1.53
CA SER A 494 -19.76 33.05 -2.50
C SER A 494 -21.25 32.83 -2.17
N HIS A 495 -21.71 33.26 -0.97
CA HIS A 495 -23.10 33.22 -0.53
C HIS A 495 -23.94 34.45 -0.91
N HIS A 496 -23.38 35.45 -1.60
CA HIS A 496 -24.16 36.54 -2.21
C HIS A 496 -24.38 36.28 -3.71
N PRO A 497 -25.43 35.56 -4.15
CA PRO A 497 -25.90 35.66 -5.52
C PRO A 497 -26.52 37.05 -5.71
N SER A 498 -26.07 37.73 -6.78
CA SER A 498 -26.70 38.88 -7.43
C SER A 498 -27.91 39.52 -6.73
N MET A 499 -27.67 40.60 -5.99
CA MET A 499 -28.70 41.60 -5.70
C MET A 499 -28.32 42.95 -6.34
N ALA A 500 -27.85 42.88 -7.59
CA ALA A 500 -27.50 44.05 -8.40
C ALA A 500 -27.74 43.74 -9.89
N MET A 501 -29.01 43.60 -10.27
CA MET A 501 -29.57 44.05 -11.56
C MET A 501 -31.07 43.74 -11.55
N ALA A 502 -31.84 44.72 -11.06
CA ALA A 502 -33.21 45.01 -11.44
C ALA A 502 -33.43 46.50 -11.19
#